data_AF-A0A925JGC0-F1
#
_entry.id   AF-A0A925JGC0-F1
#
_cell.length_a   1.000
_cell.length_b   1.000
_cell.length_c   1.000
_cell.angle_alpha   90.00
_cell.angle_beta   90.00
_cell.angle_gamma   90.00
#
_symmetry.space_group_name_H-M   'P 1'
#
loop_
_entity.id
_entity.type
_entity.pdbx_description
1 polymer ?
#
loop_
_entity_poly.entity_id
_entity_poly.type
_entity_poly.pdbx_seq_one_letter_code
_entity_poly.pdbx_strand_id
1 'polypeptide(L)'
;LGEELLAKLDEARKQEAANTSMQQDKPAAETSDPFELPPALRLRLRLARQLLDSDVPRAIEFADPALGRVSVEGLVFLSYLRAKNAVAADERYAGMLTRAGADMASDANTISLLSSYLFTPFLFVRHTPDGSTNSSQYDQNQPPPDVAPELRALFFRVAEQVFLRPLAPPEQDRTTSGRTGKYLIMSRLMPHFEQYATEQATTLVRAQLTALAREVPEDYRRRGDRSGTRENGSDDPDDDNIESILAQVERAQNQEARDDLYVQAALMAAEKDDARAFDLADKIDNTDLRKSVRAFVDLVATRHAVEKKRTEEALKLARKGALTNMQRVWALTELAELLSKSDRETALELLDEAAAEARRIGGSSADRPRALVAVATRLFELDRQRGWDLMTEVVRASNNAAEDFSGEDARIVASLQTKTQNSMMTYTADEFDLPRIFRLLAADNLERAILLAKDFNGESPRATALIAIVRAELEKKPEAKGKK
;
A
#
# COMPACT_ATOMS: atom_id res chain seq x y z
N LEU A 1 13.61 -9.89 -24.99
CA LEU A 1 12.65 -9.54 -23.91
C LEU A 1 13.27 -8.73 -22.78
N GLY A 2 14.08 -9.28 -21.87
CA GLY A 2 14.68 -8.48 -20.78
C GLY A 2 15.57 -7.33 -21.25
N GLU A 3 16.50 -7.60 -22.17
CA GLU A 3 17.39 -6.58 -22.76
C GLU A 3 16.66 -5.60 -23.70
N GLU A 4 15.63 -6.09 -24.39
CA GLU A 4 14.80 -5.30 -25.30
C GLU A 4 13.88 -4.33 -24.53
N LEU A 5 13.41 -4.74 -23.35
CA LEU A 5 12.65 -3.90 -22.44
C LEU A 5 13.57 -2.89 -21.73
N LEU A 6 14.80 -3.28 -21.39
CA LEU A 6 15.83 -2.35 -20.90
C LEU A 6 16.17 -1.28 -21.95
N ALA A 7 16.31 -1.68 -23.22
CA ALA A 7 16.51 -0.74 -24.32
C ALA A 7 15.34 0.24 -24.48
N LYS A 8 14.09 -0.24 -24.39
CA LYS A 8 12.89 0.62 -24.39
C LYS A 8 12.82 1.55 -23.17
N LEU A 9 13.24 1.11 -21.99
CA LEU A 9 13.31 1.95 -20.79
C LEU A 9 14.41 3.03 -20.90
N ASP A 10 15.53 2.71 -21.54
CA ASP A 10 16.59 3.68 -21.81
C ASP A 10 16.18 4.69 -22.89
N GLU A 11 15.35 4.28 -23.85
CA GLU A 11 14.72 5.16 -24.84
C GLU A 11 13.68 6.09 -24.19
N ALA A 12 12.84 5.57 -23.29
CA ALA A 12 11.91 6.38 -22.50
C ALA A 12 12.64 7.40 -21.62
N ARG A 13 13.77 7.02 -21.00
CA ARG A 13 14.64 7.95 -20.25
C ARG A 13 15.18 9.08 -21.12
N LYS A 14 15.59 8.79 -22.36
CA LYS A 14 16.06 9.81 -23.30
C LYS A 14 14.93 10.76 -23.70
N GLN A 15 13.72 10.26 -23.86
CA GLN A 15 12.54 11.08 -24.15
C GLN A 15 12.11 11.94 -22.94
N GLU A 16 12.14 11.41 -21.72
CA GLU A 16 11.86 12.18 -20.51
C GLU A 16 12.93 13.27 -20.29
N ALA A 17 14.21 12.96 -20.51
CA ALA A 17 15.29 13.97 -20.43
C ALA A 17 15.09 15.09 -21.47
N ALA A 18 14.66 14.76 -22.68
CA ALA A 18 14.34 15.73 -23.73
C ALA A 18 13.08 16.57 -23.41
N ASN A 19 12.05 15.97 -22.80
CA ASN A 19 10.85 16.69 -22.37
C ASN A 19 11.11 17.60 -21.16
N THR A 20 11.99 17.20 -20.25
CA THR A 20 12.41 18.03 -19.10
C THR A 20 13.16 19.28 -19.58
N SER A 21 13.91 19.21 -20.67
CA SER A 21 14.53 20.40 -21.28
C SER A 21 13.54 21.33 -22.00
N MET A 22 12.33 20.88 -22.35
CA MET A 22 11.28 21.73 -22.94
C MET A 22 10.30 22.33 -21.93
N GLN A 23 10.33 21.90 -20.66
CA GLN A 23 9.42 22.36 -19.60
C GLN A 23 10.00 23.49 -18.71
N GLN A 24 11.19 24.01 -19.01
CA GLN A 24 11.82 25.08 -18.22
C GLN A 24 11.07 26.44 -18.25
N ASP A 25 10.05 26.61 -19.10
CA ASP A 25 9.27 27.86 -19.23
C ASP A 25 7.85 27.83 -18.61
N LYS A 26 7.47 26.77 -17.86
CA LYS A 26 6.23 26.79 -17.05
C LYS A 26 6.54 26.98 -15.56
N PRO A 27 5.90 27.94 -14.85
CA PRO A 27 6.06 28.05 -13.42
C PRO A 27 5.58 26.75 -12.76
N ALA A 28 6.45 26.17 -11.94
CA ALA A 28 6.19 24.97 -11.16
C ALA A 28 5.05 25.21 -10.16
N ALA A 29 3.83 24.95 -10.61
CA ALA A 29 2.63 24.93 -9.79
C ALA A 29 1.87 23.63 -10.09
N GLU A 30 2.39 22.52 -9.56
CA GLU A 30 1.63 21.42 -8.97
C GLU A 30 2.63 20.43 -8.33
N THR A 31 2.37 20.13 -7.07
CA THR A 31 3.21 19.45 -6.08
C THR A 31 3.46 17.99 -6.43
N SER A 32 4.61 17.67 -7.03
CA SER A 32 5.10 16.29 -7.08
C SER A 32 5.63 15.93 -5.69
N ASP A 33 5.01 14.93 -5.04
CA ASP A 33 5.44 14.42 -3.73
C ASP A 33 6.91 13.95 -3.84
N PRO A 34 7.84 14.47 -3.03
CA PRO A 34 9.27 14.16 -3.15
C PRO A 34 9.60 12.68 -2.89
N PHE A 35 8.66 11.92 -2.32
CA PHE A 35 8.79 10.48 -2.09
C PHE A 35 8.17 9.64 -3.20
N GLU A 36 7.48 10.25 -4.18
CA GLU A 36 6.98 9.54 -5.35
C GLU A 36 8.09 9.25 -6.36
N LEU A 37 8.02 8.05 -6.94
CA LEU A 37 8.92 7.64 -7.99
C LEU A 37 8.38 8.08 -9.37
N PRO A 38 9.24 8.59 -10.30
CA PRO A 38 8.89 8.76 -11.69
C PRO A 38 8.35 7.46 -12.29
N PRO A 39 7.46 7.54 -13.28
CA PRO A 39 6.79 6.38 -13.87
C PRO A 39 7.75 5.25 -14.25
N ALA A 40 8.89 5.56 -14.86
CA ALA A 40 9.90 4.58 -15.25
C ALA A 40 10.47 3.77 -14.07
N LEU A 41 10.71 4.40 -12.91
CA LEU A 41 11.23 3.72 -11.73
C LEU A 41 10.15 2.92 -11.00
N ARG A 42 8.89 3.39 -11.02
CA ARG A 42 7.74 2.61 -10.52
C ARG A 42 7.57 1.32 -11.31
N LEU A 43 7.63 1.42 -12.64
CA LEU A 43 7.53 0.26 -13.52
C LEU A 43 8.65 -0.76 -13.24
N ARG A 44 9.89 -0.28 -13.03
CA ARG A 44 11.01 -1.15 -12.65
C ARG A 44 10.77 -1.89 -11.34
N LEU A 45 10.27 -1.22 -10.30
CA LEU A 45 9.94 -1.88 -9.03
C LEU A 45 8.75 -2.85 -9.16
N ARG A 46 7.76 -2.53 -10.00
CA ARG A 46 6.65 -3.44 -10.30
C ARG A 46 7.18 -4.75 -10.91
N LEU A 47 8.04 -4.64 -11.93
CA LEU A 47 8.68 -5.80 -12.56
C LEU A 47 9.58 -6.56 -11.59
N ALA A 48 10.37 -5.85 -10.78
CA ALA A 48 11.20 -6.46 -9.76
C ALA A 48 10.37 -7.28 -8.77
N ARG A 49 9.23 -6.74 -8.29
CA ARG A 49 8.33 -7.47 -7.39
C ARG A 49 7.78 -8.74 -8.02
N GLN A 50 7.43 -8.74 -9.31
CA GLN A 50 6.99 -9.95 -10.01
C GLN A 50 8.06 -11.01 -10.16
N LEU A 51 9.32 -10.57 -10.33
CA LEU A 51 10.46 -11.49 -10.42
C LEU A 51 10.83 -12.06 -9.05
N LEU A 52 10.39 -11.44 -7.96
CA LEU A 52 10.82 -11.80 -6.62
C LEU A 52 10.45 -13.22 -6.20
N ASP A 53 9.35 -13.77 -6.75
CA ASP A 53 8.93 -15.15 -6.49
C ASP A 53 9.64 -16.18 -7.35
N SER A 54 10.22 -15.78 -8.49
CA SER A 54 10.81 -16.71 -9.47
C SER A 54 12.33 -16.60 -9.60
N ASP A 55 12.87 -15.39 -9.48
CA ASP A 55 14.27 -15.05 -9.76
C ASP A 55 14.68 -13.83 -8.91
N VAL A 56 15.05 -14.08 -7.65
CA VAL A 56 15.45 -13.05 -6.68
C VAL A 56 16.68 -12.23 -7.16
N PRO A 57 17.76 -12.83 -7.69
CA PRO A 57 18.88 -12.05 -8.24
C PRO A 57 18.44 -11.08 -9.34
N ARG A 58 17.59 -11.52 -10.27
CA ARG A 58 17.10 -10.64 -11.34
C ARG A 58 16.15 -9.57 -10.81
N ALA A 59 15.27 -9.90 -9.87
CA ALA A 59 14.41 -8.93 -9.19
C ALA A 59 15.23 -7.77 -8.60
N ILE A 60 16.33 -8.12 -7.92
CA ILE A 60 17.28 -7.17 -7.36
C ILE A 60 17.89 -6.26 -8.43
N GLU A 61 18.39 -6.81 -9.55
CA GLU A 61 18.98 -6.02 -10.64
C GLU A 61 18.01 -4.98 -11.21
N PHE A 62 16.73 -5.33 -11.34
CA PHE A 62 15.70 -4.40 -11.80
C PHE A 62 15.37 -3.34 -10.76
N ALA A 63 15.38 -3.69 -9.47
CA ALA A 63 15.04 -2.79 -8.38
C ALA A 63 16.16 -1.78 -8.06
N ASP A 64 17.43 -2.18 -8.09
CA ASP A 64 18.57 -1.39 -7.61
C ASP A 64 18.58 0.08 -8.11
N PRO A 65 18.29 0.39 -9.39
CA PRO A 65 18.21 1.76 -9.87
C PRO A 65 17.12 2.62 -9.20
N ALA A 66 16.02 2.01 -8.76
CA ALA A 66 14.92 2.69 -8.06
C ALA A 66 15.18 2.80 -6.55
N LEU A 67 16.02 1.93 -5.98
CA LEU A 67 16.41 1.94 -4.57
C LEU A 67 17.45 3.02 -4.24
N GLY A 68 17.88 3.80 -5.23
CA GLY A 68 18.80 4.94 -5.06
C GLY A 68 18.25 6.05 -4.16
N ARG A 69 16.94 6.16 -3.98
CA ARG A 69 16.30 7.14 -3.10
C ARG A 69 15.28 6.49 -2.16
N VAL A 70 14.99 7.18 -1.05
CA VAL A 70 13.93 6.77 -0.13
C VAL A 70 12.57 7.03 -0.77
N SER A 71 11.77 5.98 -0.93
CA SER A 71 10.41 6.02 -1.47
C SER A 71 9.58 4.92 -0.83
N VAL A 72 8.25 5.09 -0.80
CA VAL A 72 7.34 4.10 -0.23
C VAL A 72 7.43 2.79 -0.99
N GLU A 73 7.36 2.82 -2.33
CA GLU A 73 7.42 1.60 -3.14
C GLU A 73 8.78 0.89 -3.04
N GLY A 74 9.87 1.65 -2.88
CA GLY A 74 11.19 1.09 -2.63
C GLY A 74 11.25 0.33 -1.31
N LEU A 75 10.70 0.89 -0.24
CA LEU A 75 10.66 0.25 1.08
C LEU A 75 9.68 -0.94 1.13
N VAL A 76 8.55 -0.86 0.41
CA VAL A 76 7.64 -1.99 0.20
C VAL A 76 8.38 -3.14 -0.50
N PHE A 77 9.11 -2.85 -1.59
CA PHE A 77 9.92 -3.86 -2.26
C PHE A 77 10.97 -4.48 -1.33
N LEU A 78 11.69 -3.67 -0.54
CA LEU A 78 12.66 -4.17 0.43
C LEU A 78 12.02 -5.07 1.49
N SER A 79 10.81 -4.73 1.96
CA SER A 79 10.07 -5.54 2.94
C SER A 79 9.71 -6.92 2.35
N TYR A 80 9.24 -6.97 1.11
CA TYR A 80 9.02 -8.25 0.41
C TYR A 80 10.33 -9.00 0.12
N LEU A 81 11.38 -8.31 -0.32
CA LEU A 81 12.68 -8.91 -0.60
C LEU A 81 13.23 -9.55 0.67
N ARG A 82 13.07 -8.92 1.83
CA ARG A 82 13.55 -9.43 3.11
C ARG A 82 12.97 -10.80 3.44
N ALA A 83 11.69 -11.02 3.14
CA ALA A 83 11.04 -12.32 3.34
C ALA A 83 11.65 -13.44 2.47
N LYS A 84 12.31 -13.09 1.36
CA LYS A 84 12.97 -14.04 0.44
C LYS A 84 14.49 -14.11 0.65
N ASN A 85 15.13 -12.98 0.96
CA ASN A 85 16.56 -12.83 1.14
C ASN A 85 16.84 -11.61 2.05
N ALA A 86 16.88 -11.86 3.36
CA ALA A 86 17.09 -10.82 4.37
C ALA A 86 18.43 -10.09 4.20
N VAL A 87 19.51 -10.80 3.88
CA VAL A 87 20.86 -10.22 3.72
C VAL A 87 20.88 -9.20 2.60
N ALA A 88 20.31 -9.54 1.44
CA ALA A 88 20.27 -8.64 0.29
C ALA A 88 19.38 -7.40 0.54
N ALA A 89 18.27 -7.57 1.27
CA ALA A 89 17.40 -6.47 1.65
C ALA A 89 18.08 -5.52 2.64
N ASP A 90 18.69 -6.08 3.69
CA ASP A 90 19.37 -5.35 4.76
C ASP A 90 20.58 -4.55 4.21
N GLU A 91 21.34 -5.11 3.27
CA GLU A 91 22.43 -4.39 2.56
C GLU A 91 21.91 -3.16 1.80
N ARG A 92 20.80 -3.31 1.06
CA ARG A 92 20.21 -2.21 0.27
C ARG A 92 19.59 -1.15 1.16
N TYR A 93 18.97 -1.57 2.25
CA TYR A 93 18.46 -0.68 3.28
C TYR A 93 19.61 0.12 3.94
N ALA A 94 20.73 -0.51 4.27
CA ALA A 94 21.93 0.18 4.76
C ALA A 94 22.46 1.22 3.75
N GLY A 95 22.41 0.89 2.45
CA GLY A 95 22.71 1.82 1.37
C GLY A 95 21.76 3.02 1.32
N MET A 96 20.45 2.80 1.52
CA MET A 96 19.46 3.88 1.62
C MET A 96 19.72 4.78 2.83
N LEU A 97 20.01 4.21 4.00
CA LEU A 97 20.38 4.96 5.21
C LEU A 97 21.58 5.86 4.98
N THR A 98 22.64 5.30 4.39
CA THR A 98 23.87 6.04 4.11
C THR A 98 23.61 7.23 3.18
N ARG A 99 22.80 7.05 2.13
CA ARG A 99 22.43 8.13 1.21
C ARG A 99 21.56 9.19 1.89
N ALA A 100 20.58 8.79 2.70
CA ALA A 100 19.73 9.73 3.44
C ALA A 100 20.54 10.58 4.44
N GLY A 101 21.53 9.98 5.11
CA GLY A 101 22.44 10.71 5.99
C GLY A 101 23.27 11.77 5.26
N ALA A 102 23.73 11.47 4.04
CA ALA A 102 24.52 12.37 3.20
C ALA A 102 23.69 13.44 2.47
N ASP A 103 22.41 13.16 2.19
CA ASP A 103 21.53 14.06 1.46
C ASP A 103 21.00 15.18 2.37
N MET A 104 21.30 16.44 2.01
CA MET A 104 20.84 17.62 2.73
C MET A 104 19.33 17.85 2.63
N ALA A 105 18.66 17.30 1.60
CA ALA A 105 17.21 17.38 1.46
C ALA A 105 16.46 16.39 2.36
N SER A 106 17.15 15.39 2.92
CA SER A 106 16.54 14.45 3.86
C SER A 106 16.07 15.15 5.14
N ASP A 107 14.86 14.83 5.57
CA ASP A 107 14.21 15.44 6.71
C ASP A 107 13.52 14.41 7.60
N ALA A 108 12.64 14.86 8.50
CA ALA A 108 11.96 13.96 9.43
C ALA A 108 11.06 12.94 8.72
N ASN A 109 10.42 13.30 7.59
CA ASN A 109 9.62 12.34 6.83
C ASN A 109 10.51 11.26 6.20
N THR A 110 11.72 11.60 5.76
CA THR A 110 12.70 10.59 5.31
C THR A 110 12.99 9.58 6.40
N ILE A 111 13.24 10.03 7.63
CA ILE A 111 13.49 9.14 8.78
C ILE A 111 12.25 8.33 9.14
N SER A 112 11.06 8.93 9.11
CA SER A 112 9.80 8.24 9.38
C SER A 112 9.56 7.10 8.39
N LEU A 113 9.81 7.31 7.09
CA LEU A 113 9.73 6.25 6.08
C LEU A 113 10.76 5.15 6.32
N LEU A 114 12.01 5.51 6.59
CA LEU A 114 13.07 4.54 6.86
C LEU A 114 12.78 3.70 8.10
N SER A 115 12.12 4.26 9.11
CA SER A 115 11.74 3.55 10.34
C SER A 115 10.77 2.39 10.07
N SER A 116 9.91 2.51 9.05
CA SER A 116 8.95 1.47 8.67
C SER A 116 9.60 0.14 8.35
N TYR A 117 10.80 0.12 7.76
CA TYR A 117 11.50 -1.16 7.47
C TYR A 117 11.89 -1.92 8.75
N LEU A 118 12.20 -1.20 9.84
CA LEU A 118 12.74 -1.79 11.07
C LEU A 118 11.68 -2.08 12.13
N PHE A 119 10.64 -1.25 12.22
CA PHE A 119 9.70 -1.27 13.34
C PHE A 119 8.27 -1.58 12.91
N THR A 120 7.84 -1.10 11.74
CA THR A 120 6.46 -1.29 11.26
C THR A 120 6.42 -1.58 9.76
N PRO A 121 6.84 -2.78 9.31
CA PRO A 121 6.86 -3.11 7.89
C PRO A 121 5.49 -2.86 7.25
N PHE A 122 5.51 -2.30 6.03
CA PHE A 122 4.33 -1.91 5.25
C PHE A 122 3.47 -0.77 5.80
N LEU A 123 3.74 -0.24 7.00
CA LEU A 123 3.08 0.95 7.55
C LEU A 123 4.00 2.17 7.43
N PHE A 124 3.60 3.13 6.61
CA PHE A 124 4.33 4.37 6.38
C PHE A 124 3.52 5.54 6.91
N VAL A 125 4.14 6.39 7.72
CA VAL A 125 3.51 7.60 8.25
C VAL A 125 4.37 8.78 7.88
N ARG A 126 3.73 9.84 7.41
CA ARG A 126 4.35 11.12 7.08
C ARG A 126 3.50 12.23 7.67
N HIS A 127 4.12 13.36 7.93
CA HIS A 127 3.42 14.56 8.35
C HIS A 127 3.68 15.67 7.37
N THR A 128 2.67 16.50 7.13
CA THR A 128 2.81 17.75 6.37
C THR A 128 3.21 18.90 7.32
N PRO A 129 3.65 20.06 6.78
CA PRO A 129 4.11 21.18 7.61
C PRO A 129 3.07 21.74 8.59
N ASP A 130 1.79 21.59 8.27
CA ASP A 130 0.64 21.95 9.12
C ASP A 130 0.35 20.91 10.23
N GLY A 131 1.08 19.79 10.27
CA GLY A 131 0.88 18.71 11.25
C GLY A 131 -0.16 17.67 10.84
N SER A 132 -0.77 17.78 9.66
CA SER A 132 -1.67 16.74 9.14
C SER A 132 -0.89 15.45 8.93
N THR A 133 -1.56 14.31 9.15
CA THR A 133 -0.92 12.98 9.12
C THR A 133 -1.35 12.22 7.88
N ASN A 134 -0.37 11.74 7.11
CA ASN A 134 -0.57 10.87 5.96
C ASN A 134 -0.08 9.47 6.34
N SER A 135 -0.99 8.52 6.53
CA SER A 135 -0.65 7.11 6.73
C SER A 135 -1.01 6.28 5.50
N SER A 136 -0.11 5.39 5.11
CA SER A 136 -0.34 4.41 4.07
C SER A 136 0.08 3.02 4.52
N GLN A 137 -0.83 2.07 4.43
CA GLN A 137 -0.58 0.67 4.73
C GLN A 137 -0.71 -0.17 3.44
N TYR A 138 0.31 -0.96 3.11
CA TYR A 138 0.37 -1.74 1.86
C TYR A 138 0.11 -3.24 2.05
N ASP A 139 0.24 -3.75 3.28
CA ASP A 139 0.05 -5.15 3.62
C ASP A 139 -0.40 -5.28 5.09
N GLN A 140 -0.65 -6.49 5.57
CA GLN A 140 -0.86 -6.76 6.99
C GLN A 140 0.28 -6.17 7.83
N ASN A 141 -0.07 -5.63 8.99
CA ASN A 141 0.94 -5.17 9.95
C ASN A 141 1.76 -6.38 10.39
N GLN A 142 3.03 -6.41 10.01
CA GLN A 142 3.95 -7.48 10.37
C GLN A 142 4.69 -7.09 11.65
N PRO A 143 5.04 -8.06 12.52
CA PRO A 143 5.88 -7.77 13.66
C PRO A 143 7.23 -7.20 13.21
N PRO A 144 7.89 -6.38 14.06
CA PRO A 144 9.22 -5.86 13.77
C PRO A 144 10.17 -6.99 13.35
N PRO A 145 10.86 -6.88 12.21
CA PRO A 145 11.76 -7.93 11.74
C PRO A 145 12.98 -8.07 12.65
N ASP A 146 13.47 -9.30 12.80
CA ASP A 146 14.74 -9.56 13.48
C ASP A 146 15.92 -9.10 12.61
N VAL A 147 16.36 -7.87 12.84
CA VAL A 147 17.43 -7.17 12.12
C VAL A 147 18.70 -7.10 12.97
N ALA A 148 19.85 -7.17 12.30
CA ALA A 148 21.15 -7.09 12.96
C ALA A 148 21.28 -5.80 13.79
N PRO A 149 21.81 -5.86 15.03
CA PRO A 149 21.97 -4.69 15.90
C PRO A 149 22.76 -3.55 15.24
N GLU A 150 23.73 -3.87 14.38
CA GLU A 150 24.55 -2.90 13.65
C GLU A 150 23.71 -2.08 12.66
N LEU A 151 22.75 -2.72 11.98
CA LEU A 151 21.85 -2.05 11.05
C LEU A 151 20.89 -1.11 11.79
N ARG A 152 20.39 -1.56 12.95
CA ARG A 152 19.56 -0.74 13.85
C ARG A 152 20.35 0.46 14.38
N ALA A 153 21.59 0.26 14.82
CA ALA A 153 22.47 1.34 15.26
C ALA A 153 22.78 2.34 14.13
N LEU A 154 22.96 1.86 12.89
CA LEU A 154 23.13 2.72 11.72
C LEU A 154 21.90 3.61 11.48
N PHE A 155 20.69 3.06 11.61
CA PHE A 155 19.46 3.84 11.51
C PHE A 155 19.44 4.98 12.54
N PHE A 156 19.68 4.69 13.82
CA PHE A 156 19.63 5.72 14.86
C PHE A 156 20.69 6.80 14.67
N ARG A 157 21.89 6.45 14.19
CA ARG A 157 22.93 7.42 13.85
C ARG A 157 22.48 8.37 12.73
N VAL A 158 21.86 7.83 11.68
CA VAL A 158 21.32 8.64 10.56
C VAL A 158 20.14 9.48 11.02
N ALA A 159 19.24 8.92 11.83
CA ALA A 159 18.10 9.63 12.40
C ALA A 159 18.54 10.79 13.30
N GLU A 160 19.51 10.57 14.18
CA GLU A 160 20.15 11.62 14.98
C GLU A 160 20.74 12.72 14.08
N GLN A 161 21.54 12.35 13.08
CA GLN A 161 22.16 13.30 12.17
C GLN A 161 21.12 14.17 11.45
N VAL A 162 19.99 13.61 11.02
CA VAL A 162 18.92 14.34 10.32
C VAL A 162 18.09 15.18 11.30
N PHE A 163 17.73 14.64 12.46
CA PHE A 163 16.94 15.37 13.47
C PHE A 163 17.69 16.54 14.10
N LEU A 164 19.01 16.44 14.25
CA LEU A 164 19.83 17.50 14.83
C LEU A 164 20.32 18.54 13.81
N ARG A 165 19.90 18.46 12.54
CA ARG A 165 20.22 19.49 11.55
C ARG A 165 19.66 20.85 12.01
N PRO A 166 20.43 21.95 11.81
CA PRO A 166 19.96 23.29 12.14
C PRO A 166 18.62 23.59 11.48
N LEU A 167 17.67 24.09 12.28
CA LEU A 167 16.36 24.49 11.76
C LEU A 167 16.49 25.84 11.05
N ALA A 168 16.11 25.89 9.77
CA ALA A 168 15.90 27.16 9.08
C ALA A 168 14.80 27.97 9.82
N PRO A 169 14.82 29.32 9.76
CA PRO A 169 13.72 30.14 10.24
C PRO A 169 12.37 29.67 9.66
N PRO A 170 11.22 29.84 10.36
CA PRO A 170 9.94 29.29 9.90
C PRO A 170 9.57 29.67 8.46
N GLU A 171 9.86 30.92 8.05
CA GLU A 171 9.60 31.43 6.70
C GLU A 171 10.48 30.80 5.61
N GLN A 172 11.56 30.12 6.01
CA GLN A 172 12.54 29.49 5.14
C GLN A 172 12.55 27.96 5.28
N ASP A 173 11.69 27.41 6.13
CA ASP A 173 11.58 25.96 6.29
C ASP A 173 10.92 25.35 5.05
N ARG A 174 11.75 24.68 4.25
CA ARG A 174 11.33 23.96 3.04
C ARG A 174 11.29 22.44 3.26
N THR A 175 11.38 21.98 4.51
CA THR A 175 11.24 20.56 4.80
C THR A 175 9.81 20.10 4.55
N THR A 176 9.67 18.87 4.11
CA THR A 176 8.37 18.25 3.79
C THR A 176 7.52 18.04 5.04
N SER A 177 8.15 17.88 6.21
CA SER A 177 7.46 17.73 7.48
C SER A 177 7.18 19.04 8.20
N GLY A 178 7.89 20.11 7.86
CA GLY A 178 7.97 21.32 8.69
C GLY A 178 8.42 21.03 10.14
N ARG A 179 8.33 22.06 10.98
CA ARG A 179 8.65 21.97 12.42
C ARG A 179 7.66 21.10 13.20
N THR A 180 6.36 21.25 12.91
CA THR A 180 5.29 20.47 13.55
C THR A 180 5.41 18.98 13.23
N GLY A 181 5.57 18.62 11.95
CA GLY A 181 5.77 17.22 11.56
C GLY A 181 7.07 16.64 12.10
N LYS A 182 8.16 17.42 12.14
CA LYS A 182 9.42 16.99 12.77
C LYS A 182 9.23 16.66 14.25
N TYR A 183 8.52 17.49 15.01
CA TYR A 183 8.18 17.21 16.41
C TYR A 183 7.36 15.93 16.56
N LEU A 184 6.33 15.73 15.74
CA LEU A 184 5.47 14.54 15.81
C LEU A 184 6.25 13.25 15.51
N ILE A 185 7.13 13.27 14.51
CA ILE A 185 7.96 12.12 14.13
C ILE A 185 9.00 11.81 15.22
N MET A 186 9.67 12.84 15.75
CA MET A 186 10.61 12.66 16.86
C MET A 186 9.91 12.12 18.11
N SER A 187 8.67 12.57 18.39
CA SER A 187 7.87 12.05 19.51
C SER A 187 7.51 10.59 19.30
N ARG A 188 7.06 10.22 18.09
CA ARG A 188 6.75 8.82 17.71
C ARG A 188 7.95 7.89 17.87
N LEU A 189 9.15 8.32 17.46
CA LEU A 189 10.34 7.49 17.49
C LEU A 189 11.11 7.53 18.83
N MET A 190 10.74 8.41 19.76
CA MET A 190 11.45 8.55 21.04
C MET A 190 11.55 7.25 21.84
N PRO A 191 10.48 6.42 21.98
CA PRO A 191 10.58 5.15 22.70
C PRO A 191 11.63 4.20 22.08
N HIS A 192 11.77 4.23 20.75
CA HIS A 192 12.78 3.44 20.04
C HIS A 192 14.19 3.98 20.25
N PHE A 193 14.37 5.31 20.35
CA PHE A 193 15.64 5.90 20.75
C PHE A 193 16.02 5.48 22.17
N GLU A 194 15.09 5.55 23.11
CA GLU A 194 15.31 5.14 24.51
C GLU A 194 15.67 3.66 24.64
N GLN A 195 15.08 2.81 23.78
CA GLN A 195 15.31 1.37 23.81
C GLN A 195 16.61 0.94 23.11
N TYR A 196 16.99 1.60 22.02
CA TYR A 196 18.01 1.06 21.10
C TYR A 196 19.13 2.03 20.72
N ALA A 197 18.96 3.34 20.90
CA ALA A 197 20.01 4.31 20.59
C ALA A 197 21.00 4.45 21.76
N THR A 198 22.08 5.20 21.53
CA THR A 198 23.01 5.55 22.61
C THR A 198 22.36 6.57 23.55
N GLU A 199 22.79 6.59 24.82
CA GLU A 199 22.32 7.56 25.81
C GLU A 199 22.56 9.01 25.35
N GLN A 200 23.71 9.25 24.70
CA GLN A 200 24.05 10.56 24.14
C GLN A 200 23.07 10.98 23.03
N ALA A 201 22.82 10.10 22.05
CA ALA A 201 21.89 10.38 20.96
C ALA A 201 20.48 10.66 21.49
N THR A 202 20.02 9.84 22.43
CA THR A 202 18.72 10.01 23.09
C THR A 202 18.62 11.36 23.80
N THR A 203 19.67 11.75 24.52
CA THR A 203 19.70 13.05 25.23
C THR A 203 19.63 14.22 24.27
N LEU A 204 20.40 14.19 23.18
CA LEU A 204 20.40 15.26 22.18
C LEU A 204 19.06 15.38 21.44
N VAL A 205 18.49 14.24 21.02
CA VAL A 205 17.19 14.21 20.34
C VAL A 205 16.08 14.67 21.29
N ARG A 206 16.11 14.31 22.58
CA ARG A 206 15.16 14.79 23.59
C ARG A 206 15.27 16.29 23.83
N ALA A 207 16.49 16.83 23.87
CA ALA A 207 16.71 18.27 23.98
C ALA A 207 16.12 19.02 22.76
N GLN A 208 16.36 18.49 21.56
CA GLN A 208 15.80 19.04 20.32
C GLN A 208 14.26 18.96 20.29
N LEU A 209 13.69 17.84 20.77
CA LEU A 209 12.25 17.66 20.88
C LEU A 209 11.64 18.71 21.83
N THR A 210 12.29 18.95 22.98
CA THR A 210 11.87 19.96 23.96
C THR A 210 11.93 21.39 23.39
N ALA A 211 12.93 21.68 22.56
CA ALA A 211 13.03 22.96 21.87
C ALA A 211 11.87 23.16 20.88
N LEU A 212 11.60 22.14 20.04
CA LEU A 212 10.50 22.16 19.08
C LEU A 212 9.13 22.27 19.75
N ALA A 213 8.93 21.63 20.90
CA ALA A 213 7.66 21.67 21.63
C ALA A 213 7.17 23.10 21.91
N ARG A 214 8.08 24.07 22.09
CA ARG A 214 7.72 25.48 22.35
C ARG A 214 7.07 26.17 21.16
N GLU A 215 7.32 25.66 19.95
CA GLU A 215 6.86 26.24 18.70
C GLU A 215 5.65 25.50 18.11
N VAL A 216 5.31 24.34 18.69
CA VAL A 216 4.22 23.49 18.22
C VAL A 216 2.93 23.78 18.98
N PRO A 217 1.79 23.96 18.28
CA PRO A 217 0.50 24.16 18.93
C PRO A 217 0.17 23.06 19.93
N GLU A 218 -0.56 23.41 21.00
CA GLU A 218 -0.80 22.50 22.12
C GLU A 218 -1.50 21.19 21.72
N ASP A 219 -2.40 21.26 20.73
CA ASP A 219 -3.13 20.10 20.22
C ASP A 219 -2.17 19.03 19.63
N TYR A 220 -1.15 19.47 18.89
CA TYR A 220 -0.14 18.57 18.32
C TYR A 220 0.84 18.05 19.37
N ARG A 221 1.15 18.84 20.42
CA ARG A 221 1.94 18.37 21.56
C ARG A 221 1.28 17.20 22.27
N ARG A 222 -0.01 17.36 22.60
CA ARG A 222 -0.81 16.30 23.24
C ARG A 222 -0.91 15.04 22.37
N ARG A 223 -0.90 15.19 21.04
CA ARG A 223 -0.90 14.07 20.08
C ARG A 223 0.47 13.38 19.98
N GLY A 224 1.57 14.15 19.97
CA GLY A 224 2.93 13.64 19.91
C GLY A 224 3.25 12.68 21.06
N ASP A 225 2.88 13.07 22.28
CA ASP A 225 3.08 12.28 23.50
C ASP A 225 2.36 10.92 23.47
N ARG A 226 1.27 10.78 22.70
CA ARG A 226 0.48 9.55 22.57
C ARG A 226 0.98 8.62 21.47
N SER A 227 1.60 9.19 20.43
CA SER A 227 1.93 8.49 19.19
C SER A 227 3.14 7.55 19.37
N GLY A 228 4.00 7.77 20.37
CA GLY A 228 5.08 6.86 20.74
C GLY A 228 4.61 5.48 21.20
N THR A 229 3.36 5.34 21.62
CA THR A 229 2.80 4.09 22.17
C THR A 229 2.26 3.13 21.10
N ARG A 230 2.14 3.58 19.84
CA ARG A 230 1.43 2.84 18.76
C ARG A 230 2.17 1.63 18.17
N GLU A 231 3.46 1.44 18.45
CA GLU A 231 4.30 0.46 17.71
C GLU A 231 4.83 -0.70 18.53
N ASN A 232 4.72 -0.65 19.86
CA ASN A 232 5.11 -1.78 20.69
C ASN A 232 3.93 -2.74 20.84
N GLY A 233 3.94 -3.80 20.02
CA GLY A 233 3.02 -4.94 20.15
C GLY A 233 3.26 -5.72 21.45
N SER A 234 2.74 -5.19 22.55
CA SER A 234 2.56 -5.93 23.80
C SER A 234 1.11 -5.81 24.24
N ASP A 235 0.55 -6.97 24.60
CA ASP A 235 -0.84 -7.18 25.00
C ASP A 235 -1.38 -6.12 25.99
N ASP A 236 -2.57 -5.60 25.66
CA ASP A 236 -3.56 -4.97 26.56
C ASP A 236 -3.40 -3.50 27.10
N PRO A 237 -2.76 -2.55 26.39
CA PRO A 237 -2.95 -1.10 26.63
C PRO A 237 -3.96 -0.44 25.66
N ASP A 238 -4.72 -1.26 24.93
CA ASP A 238 -5.33 -0.87 23.66
C ASP A 238 -6.80 -0.42 23.75
N ASP A 239 -7.56 -0.93 24.72
CA ASP A 239 -8.90 -0.43 25.05
C ASP A 239 -8.85 0.93 25.77
N ASP A 240 -7.83 1.14 26.62
CA ASP A 240 -7.57 2.39 27.32
C ASP A 240 -7.39 3.58 26.36
N ASN A 241 -6.92 3.32 25.13
CA ASN A 241 -6.73 4.36 24.13
C ASN A 241 -8.03 4.83 23.47
N ILE A 242 -8.99 3.93 23.20
CA ILE A 242 -10.31 4.33 22.68
C ILE A 242 -11.07 5.12 23.74
N GLU A 243 -11.05 4.65 24.99
CA GLU A 243 -11.68 5.34 26.12
C GLU A 243 -11.05 6.72 26.37
N SER A 244 -9.73 6.85 26.23
CA SER A 244 -9.03 8.14 26.31
C SER A 244 -9.46 9.12 25.21
N ILE A 245 -9.72 8.62 23.99
CA ILE A 245 -10.27 9.44 22.89
C ILE A 245 -11.71 9.84 23.21
N LEU A 246 -12.54 8.92 23.69
CA LEU A 246 -13.92 9.20 24.08
C LEU A 246 -14.02 10.23 25.21
N ALA A 247 -13.15 10.16 26.21
CA ALA A 247 -13.08 11.16 27.27
C ALA A 247 -12.70 12.56 26.73
N GLN A 248 -12.03 12.66 25.59
CA GLN A 248 -11.76 13.95 24.93
C GLN A 248 -12.96 14.45 24.13
N VAL A 249 -13.75 13.54 23.55
CA VAL A 249 -15.00 13.92 22.85
C VAL A 249 -15.92 14.69 23.79
N GLU A 250 -15.99 14.30 25.06
CA GLU A 250 -16.78 15.00 26.09
C GLU A 250 -16.24 16.41 26.40
N ARG A 251 -14.94 16.65 26.20
CA ARG A 251 -14.26 17.92 26.50
C ARG A 251 -14.11 18.83 25.28
N ALA A 252 -14.34 18.30 24.09
CA ALA A 252 -14.18 19.04 22.84
C ALA A 252 -15.23 20.16 22.73
N GLN A 253 -14.73 21.36 22.40
CA GLN A 253 -15.51 22.60 22.48
C GLN A 253 -16.43 22.84 21.26
N ASN A 254 -16.15 22.17 20.14
CA ASN A 254 -16.91 22.34 18.90
C ASN A 254 -17.19 20.99 18.24
N GLN A 255 -18.19 20.99 17.34
CA GLN A 255 -18.64 19.77 16.70
C GLN A 255 -17.60 19.16 15.77
N GLU A 256 -16.79 20.00 15.11
CA GLU A 256 -15.75 19.54 14.19
C GLU A 256 -14.66 18.74 14.92
N ALA A 257 -14.21 19.22 16.08
CA ALA A 257 -13.26 18.50 16.92
C ALA A 257 -13.84 17.20 17.48
N ARG A 258 -15.15 17.15 17.76
CA ARG A 258 -15.83 15.92 18.18
C ARG A 258 -15.88 14.90 17.05
N ASP A 259 -16.24 15.33 15.84
CA ASP A 259 -16.27 14.48 14.66
C ASP A 259 -14.87 13.91 14.35
N ASP A 260 -13.81 14.73 14.41
CA ASP A 260 -12.43 14.28 14.20
C ASP A 260 -11.95 13.26 15.26
N LEU A 261 -12.41 13.37 16.50
CA LEU A 261 -12.12 12.40 17.56
C LEU A 261 -12.91 11.10 17.35
N TYR A 262 -14.18 11.17 16.92
CA TYR A 262 -14.95 9.99 16.57
C TYR A 262 -14.36 9.25 15.36
N VAL A 263 -13.87 9.97 14.36
CA VAL A 263 -13.12 9.38 13.23
C VAL A 263 -11.93 8.57 13.77
N GLN A 264 -11.09 9.19 14.61
CA GLN A 264 -9.90 8.53 15.16
C GLN A 264 -10.26 7.28 15.97
N ALA A 265 -11.31 7.36 16.80
CA ALA A 265 -11.79 6.22 17.58
C ALA A 265 -12.34 5.10 16.69
N ALA A 266 -13.14 5.44 15.67
CA ALA A 266 -13.73 4.47 14.75
C ALA A 266 -12.67 3.72 13.94
N LEU A 267 -11.64 4.41 13.44
CA LEU A 267 -10.53 3.79 12.71
C LEU A 267 -9.74 2.85 13.61
N MET A 268 -9.40 3.27 14.83
CA MET A 268 -8.66 2.45 15.79
C MET A 268 -9.46 1.20 16.19
N ALA A 269 -10.77 1.35 16.41
CA ALA A 269 -11.65 0.22 16.68
C ALA A 269 -11.73 -0.73 15.47
N ALA A 270 -11.84 -0.20 14.25
CA ALA A 270 -11.92 -1.01 13.04
C ALA A 270 -10.65 -1.85 12.81
N GLU A 271 -9.46 -1.26 12.98
CA GLU A 271 -8.17 -1.95 12.88
C GLU A 271 -8.03 -3.11 13.88
N LYS A 272 -8.77 -3.05 15.00
CA LYS A 272 -8.78 -4.07 16.05
C LYS A 272 -9.89 -5.11 15.88
N ASP A 273 -10.68 -5.06 14.80
CA ASP A 273 -11.88 -5.87 14.62
C ASP A 273 -12.89 -5.68 15.78
N ASP A 274 -12.98 -4.47 16.34
CA ASP A 274 -13.93 -4.11 17.40
C ASP A 274 -15.26 -3.64 16.82
N ALA A 275 -16.35 -4.28 17.23
CA ALA A 275 -17.71 -3.97 16.81
C ALA A 275 -18.14 -2.51 17.11
N ARG A 276 -17.54 -1.87 18.12
CA ARG A 276 -17.78 -0.46 18.45
C ARG A 276 -17.43 0.49 17.29
N ALA A 277 -16.59 0.07 16.34
CA ALA A 277 -16.19 0.90 15.20
C ALA A 277 -17.40 1.47 14.43
N PHE A 278 -18.45 0.67 14.25
CA PHE A 278 -19.67 1.09 13.57
C PHE A 278 -20.44 2.14 14.37
N ASP A 279 -20.62 1.91 15.67
CA ASP A 279 -21.31 2.85 16.56
C ASP A 279 -20.55 4.19 16.67
N LEU A 280 -19.22 4.13 16.67
CA LEU A 280 -18.36 5.32 16.69
C LEU A 280 -18.46 6.11 15.38
N ALA A 281 -18.48 5.42 14.23
CA ALA A 281 -18.70 6.07 12.94
C ALA A 281 -20.08 6.74 12.88
N ASP A 282 -21.11 6.09 13.41
CA ASP A 282 -22.50 6.59 13.38
C ASP A 282 -22.70 7.83 14.28
N LYS A 283 -21.81 8.08 15.26
CA LYS A 283 -21.81 9.27 16.12
C LYS A 283 -21.22 10.53 15.45
N ILE A 284 -20.64 10.41 14.26
CA ILE A 284 -20.13 11.56 13.49
C ILE A 284 -21.31 12.37 12.96
N ASP A 285 -21.39 13.66 13.28
CA ASP A 285 -22.52 14.51 12.89
C ASP A 285 -22.44 14.94 11.42
N ASN A 286 -21.24 15.26 10.92
CA ASN A 286 -21.02 15.54 9.50
C ASN A 286 -21.38 14.31 8.64
N THR A 287 -22.44 14.44 7.83
CA THR A 287 -23.02 13.33 7.08
C THR A 287 -22.10 12.77 6.00
N ASP A 288 -21.32 13.62 5.33
CA ASP A 288 -20.41 13.16 4.28
C ASP A 288 -19.17 12.51 4.88
N LEU A 289 -18.63 13.09 5.96
CA LEU A 289 -17.55 12.47 6.73
C LEU A 289 -17.98 11.12 7.31
N ARG A 290 -19.17 11.04 7.91
CA ARG A 290 -19.75 9.79 8.42
C ARG A 290 -19.83 8.73 7.33
N LYS A 291 -20.31 9.06 6.13
CA LYS A 291 -20.36 8.12 5.00
C LYS A 291 -18.97 7.62 4.60
N SER A 292 -17.99 8.51 4.51
CA SER A 292 -16.61 8.15 4.14
C SER A 292 -15.96 7.26 5.21
N VAL A 293 -16.14 7.59 6.49
CA VAL A 293 -15.65 6.76 7.61
C VAL A 293 -16.37 5.41 7.61
N ARG A 294 -17.69 5.39 7.40
CA ARG A 294 -18.45 4.14 7.37
C ARG A 294 -18.01 3.21 6.25
N ALA A 295 -17.76 3.75 5.05
CA ALA A 295 -17.22 2.99 3.93
C ALA A 295 -15.84 2.39 4.25
N PHE A 296 -14.97 3.16 4.92
CA PHE A 296 -13.66 2.68 5.36
C PHE A 296 -13.79 1.55 6.40
N VAL A 297 -14.62 1.76 7.44
CA VAL A 297 -14.87 0.77 8.51
C VAL A 297 -15.50 -0.50 7.95
N ASP A 298 -16.50 -0.39 7.07
CA ASP A 298 -17.15 -1.54 6.43
C ASP A 298 -16.14 -2.39 5.63
N LEU A 299 -15.19 -1.76 4.93
CA LEU A 299 -14.15 -2.50 4.20
C LEU A 299 -13.19 -3.22 5.16
N VAL A 300 -12.70 -2.52 6.19
CA VAL A 300 -11.77 -3.12 7.18
C VAL A 300 -12.43 -4.31 7.88
N ALA A 301 -13.69 -4.16 8.30
CA ALA A 301 -14.45 -5.26 8.90
C ALA A 301 -14.67 -6.42 7.91
N THR A 302 -14.99 -6.11 6.65
CA THR A 302 -15.14 -7.15 5.61
C THR A 302 -13.87 -7.95 5.45
N ARG A 303 -12.71 -7.26 5.44
CA ARG A 303 -11.40 -7.88 5.36
C ARG A 303 -11.10 -8.77 6.56
N HIS A 304 -11.30 -8.29 7.77
CA HIS A 304 -11.10 -9.12 8.96
C HIS A 304 -12.02 -10.35 8.96
N ALA A 305 -13.27 -10.21 8.54
CA ALA A 305 -14.19 -11.33 8.42
C ALA A 305 -13.72 -12.35 7.38
N VAL A 306 -13.19 -11.92 6.22
CA VAL A 306 -12.59 -12.81 5.20
C VAL A 306 -11.34 -13.51 5.74
N GLU A 307 -10.39 -12.75 6.32
CA GLU A 307 -9.13 -13.28 6.88
C GLU A 307 -9.38 -14.31 8.00
N LYS A 308 -10.35 -14.03 8.88
CA LYS A 308 -10.76 -14.93 9.97
C LYS A 308 -11.75 -16.01 9.53
N LYS A 309 -12.06 -16.11 8.23
CA LYS A 309 -12.97 -17.10 7.63
C LYS A 309 -14.40 -17.08 8.21
N ARG A 310 -14.87 -15.92 8.66
CA ARG A 310 -16.24 -15.69 9.14
C ARG A 310 -17.16 -15.41 7.95
N THR A 311 -17.46 -16.44 7.17
CA THR A 311 -18.15 -16.33 5.86
C THR A 311 -19.51 -15.65 5.94
N GLU A 312 -20.33 -15.94 6.94
CA GLU A 312 -21.66 -15.32 7.10
C GLU A 312 -21.56 -13.80 7.38
N GLU A 313 -20.63 -13.41 8.24
CA GLU A 313 -20.38 -12.01 8.59
C GLU A 313 -19.83 -11.24 7.38
N ALA A 314 -18.82 -11.79 6.71
CA ALA A 314 -18.25 -11.23 5.50
C ALA A 314 -19.31 -11.07 4.40
N LEU A 315 -20.19 -12.06 4.21
CA LEU A 315 -21.27 -11.97 3.21
C LEU A 315 -22.30 -10.89 3.56
N LYS A 316 -22.66 -10.76 4.85
CA LYS A 316 -23.53 -9.69 5.32
C LYS A 316 -22.91 -8.32 5.04
N LEU A 317 -21.63 -8.15 5.34
CA LEU A 317 -20.89 -6.91 5.10
C LEU A 317 -20.72 -6.62 3.60
N ALA A 318 -20.42 -7.62 2.77
CA ALA A 318 -20.30 -7.46 1.32
C ALA A 318 -21.61 -6.94 0.69
N ARG A 319 -22.76 -7.48 1.13
CA ARG A 319 -24.07 -7.10 0.57
C ARG A 319 -24.61 -5.78 1.11
N LYS A 320 -24.45 -5.53 2.41
CA LYS A 320 -25.10 -4.40 3.11
C LYS A 320 -24.16 -3.24 3.45
N GLY A 321 -22.86 -3.49 3.49
CA GLY A 321 -21.85 -2.48 3.77
C GLY A 321 -21.74 -1.45 2.65
N ALA A 322 -21.23 -0.27 3.02
CA ALA A 322 -20.93 0.85 2.14
C ALA A 322 -19.63 0.61 1.34
N LEU A 323 -19.52 -0.57 0.72
CA LEU A 323 -18.41 -0.93 -0.15
C LEU A 323 -18.63 -0.35 -1.56
N THR A 324 -17.54 0.03 -2.21
CA THR A 324 -17.56 0.31 -3.65
C THR A 324 -17.81 -0.97 -4.45
N ASN A 325 -18.24 -0.86 -5.70
CA ASN A 325 -18.45 -2.03 -6.56
C ASN A 325 -17.18 -2.90 -6.67
N MET A 326 -16.00 -2.29 -6.77
CA MET A 326 -14.71 -3.00 -6.82
C MET A 326 -14.43 -3.78 -5.52
N GLN A 327 -14.62 -3.14 -4.37
CA GLN A 327 -14.45 -3.77 -3.05
C GLN A 327 -15.46 -4.90 -2.83
N ARG A 328 -16.70 -4.72 -3.29
CA ARG A 328 -17.74 -5.74 -3.21
C ARG A 328 -17.42 -6.94 -4.08
N VAL A 329 -16.92 -6.73 -5.30
CA VAL A 329 -16.44 -7.82 -6.18
C VAL A 329 -15.36 -8.61 -5.46
N TRP A 330 -14.36 -7.93 -4.90
CA TRP A 330 -13.28 -8.58 -4.14
C TRP A 330 -13.82 -9.44 -2.98
N ALA A 331 -14.70 -8.86 -2.15
CA ALA A 331 -15.27 -9.59 -1.02
C ALA A 331 -16.05 -10.84 -1.47
N LEU A 332 -16.86 -10.72 -2.53
CA LEU A 332 -17.64 -11.83 -3.08
C LEU A 332 -16.75 -12.92 -3.72
N THR A 333 -15.67 -12.54 -4.41
CA THR A 333 -14.73 -13.51 -5.00
C THR A 333 -13.93 -14.27 -3.94
N GLU A 334 -13.55 -13.60 -2.85
CA GLU A 334 -12.87 -14.25 -1.72
C GLU A 334 -13.82 -15.17 -0.95
N LEU A 335 -15.07 -14.77 -0.75
CA LEU A 335 -16.10 -15.64 -0.16
C LEU A 335 -16.38 -16.87 -1.03
N ALA A 336 -16.44 -16.70 -2.35
CA ALA A 336 -16.58 -17.83 -3.27
C ALA A 336 -15.39 -18.80 -3.19
N GLU A 337 -14.16 -18.30 -3.02
CA GLU A 337 -13.01 -19.18 -2.75
C GLU A 337 -13.18 -19.96 -1.44
N LEU A 338 -13.53 -19.28 -0.35
CA LEU A 338 -13.69 -19.91 0.96
C LEU A 338 -14.76 -21.01 0.93
N LEU A 339 -15.83 -20.82 0.16
CA LEU A 339 -16.94 -21.77 0.03
C LEU A 339 -16.74 -22.83 -1.07
N SER A 340 -15.78 -22.64 -1.98
CA SER A 340 -15.55 -23.51 -3.16
C SER A 340 -15.52 -25.01 -2.88
N LYS A 341 -15.02 -25.40 -1.71
CA LYS A 341 -14.86 -26.81 -1.29
C LYS A 341 -16.03 -27.35 -0.47
N SER A 342 -16.75 -26.51 0.25
CA SER A 342 -17.84 -26.91 1.15
C SER A 342 -19.22 -26.72 0.53
N ASP A 343 -19.40 -25.65 -0.23
CA ASP A 343 -20.67 -25.27 -0.86
C ASP A 343 -20.40 -24.61 -2.21
N ARG A 344 -20.22 -25.47 -3.21
CA ARG A 344 -19.90 -25.06 -4.57
C ARG A 344 -21.04 -24.32 -5.27
N GLU A 345 -22.30 -24.63 -4.94
CA GLU A 345 -23.46 -23.97 -5.54
C GLU A 345 -23.51 -22.52 -5.07
N THR A 346 -23.44 -22.29 -3.76
CA THR A 346 -23.36 -20.93 -3.21
C THR A 346 -22.13 -20.18 -3.73
N ALA A 347 -20.97 -20.84 -3.85
CA ALA A 347 -19.78 -20.20 -4.45
C ALA A 347 -20.04 -19.70 -5.88
N LEU A 348 -20.74 -20.46 -6.72
CA LEU A 348 -21.09 -20.04 -8.07
C LEU A 348 -22.10 -18.88 -8.07
N GLU A 349 -23.10 -18.89 -7.17
CA GLU A 349 -24.03 -17.77 -7.01
C GLU A 349 -23.32 -16.47 -6.60
N LEU A 350 -22.35 -16.55 -5.69
CA LEU A 350 -21.55 -15.39 -5.31
C LEU A 350 -20.72 -14.84 -6.47
N LEU A 351 -20.21 -15.71 -7.35
CA LEU A 351 -19.49 -15.27 -8.56
C LEU A 351 -20.42 -14.63 -9.59
N ASP A 352 -21.68 -15.05 -9.66
CA ASP A 352 -22.69 -14.38 -10.48
C ASP A 352 -23.04 -12.99 -9.92
N GLU A 353 -23.19 -12.87 -8.61
CA GLU A 353 -23.38 -11.59 -7.92
C GLU A 353 -22.17 -10.67 -8.16
N ALA A 354 -20.95 -11.19 -8.02
CA ALA A 354 -19.72 -10.45 -8.30
C ALA A 354 -19.63 -10.01 -9.76
N ALA A 355 -19.99 -10.86 -10.73
CA ALA A 355 -20.04 -10.48 -12.15
C ALA A 355 -21.03 -9.34 -12.39
N ALA A 356 -22.18 -9.34 -11.72
CA ALA A 356 -23.16 -8.26 -11.81
C ALA A 356 -22.61 -6.94 -11.24
N GLU A 357 -21.91 -6.99 -10.10
CA GLU A 357 -21.27 -5.81 -9.51
C GLU A 357 -20.14 -5.26 -10.38
N ALA A 358 -19.30 -6.12 -10.96
CA ALA A 358 -18.24 -5.73 -11.88
C ALA A 358 -18.80 -4.97 -13.10
N ARG A 359 -19.96 -5.38 -13.62
CA ARG A 359 -20.63 -4.70 -14.74
C ARG A 359 -21.23 -3.34 -14.39
N ARG A 360 -21.45 -3.05 -13.10
CA ARG A 360 -21.90 -1.72 -12.63
C ARG A 360 -20.77 -0.70 -12.56
N ILE A 361 -19.52 -1.14 -12.62
CA ILE A 361 -18.37 -0.24 -12.72
C ILE A 361 -18.41 0.47 -14.08
N GLY A 362 -18.13 1.78 -14.07
CA GLY A 362 -18.19 2.62 -15.27
C GLY A 362 -17.37 2.04 -16.43
N GLY A 363 -17.92 2.06 -17.65
CA GLY A 363 -17.35 1.37 -18.80
C GLY A 363 -15.94 1.85 -19.23
N SER A 364 -15.58 3.09 -18.92
CA SER A 364 -14.26 3.65 -19.17
C SER A 364 -13.25 3.41 -18.04
N SER A 365 -13.69 2.91 -16.88
CA SER A 365 -12.80 2.67 -15.74
C SER A 365 -11.98 1.40 -15.94
N ALA A 366 -10.68 1.47 -15.65
CA ALA A 366 -9.79 0.32 -15.60
C ALA A 366 -10.18 -0.71 -14.51
N ASP A 367 -11.01 -0.32 -13.53
CA ASP A 367 -11.47 -1.24 -12.49
C ASP A 367 -12.49 -2.26 -13.00
N ARG A 368 -13.23 -1.94 -14.08
CA ARG A 368 -14.18 -2.88 -14.67
C ARG A 368 -13.50 -4.14 -15.21
N PRO A 369 -12.50 -4.05 -16.11
CA PRO A 369 -11.79 -5.25 -16.55
C PRO A 369 -11.06 -5.95 -15.40
N ARG A 370 -10.48 -5.22 -14.43
CA ARG A 370 -9.86 -5.85 -13.23
C ARG A 370 -10.86 -6.70 -12.43
N ALA A 371 -12.02 -6.14 -12.13
CA ALA A 371 -13.09 -6.85 -11.42
C ALA A 371 -13.57 -8.09 -12.19
N LEU A 372 -13.73 -7.98 -13.51
CA LEU A 372 -14.10 -9.13 -14.35
C LEU A 372 -13.01 -10.20 -14.38
N VAL A 373 -11.72 -9.83 -14.33
CA VAL A 373 -10.60 -10.77 -14.23
C VAL A 373 -10.68 -11.58 -12.94
N ALA A 374 -10.93 -10.94 -11.80
CA ALA A 374 -11.11 -11.64 -10.52
C ALA A 374 -12.20 -12.69 -10.57
N VAL A 375 -13.37 -12.32 -11.11
CA VAL A 375 -14.49 -13.24 -11.27
C VAL A 375 -14.16 -14.36 -12.27
N ALA A 376 -13.51 -14.04 -13.39
CA ALA A 376 -13.12 -15.04 -14.40
C ALA A 376 -12.09 -16.03 -13.85
N THR A 377 -11.12 -15.57 -13.05
CA THR A 377 -10.14 -16.41 -12.36
C THR A 377 -10.83 -17.46 -11.50
N ARG A 378 -11.74 -17.03 -10.61
CA ARG A 378 -12.46 -17.94 -9.71
C ARG A 378 -13.47 -18.80 -10.44
N LEU A 379 -14.19 -18.25 -11.43
CA LEU A 379 -15.08 -19.05 -12.27
C LEU A 379 -14.30 -20.12 -13.00
N PHE A 380 -13.11 -19.84 -13.53
CA PHE A 380 -12.34 -20.85 -14.26
C PHE A 380 -11.96 -22.06 -13.38
N GLU A 381 -11.64 -21.81 -12.10
CA GLU A 381 -11.34 -22.85 -11.11
C GLU A 381 -12.58 -23.72 -10.82
N LEU A 382 -13.79 -23.14 -10.85
CA LEU A 382 -15.04 -23.84 -10.60
C LEU A 382 -15.68 -24.38 -11.88
N ASP A 383 -16.06 -23.51 -12.81
CA ASP A 383 -16.66 -23.77 -14.11
C ASP A 383 -15.79 -23.17 -15.24
N ARG A 384 -14.93 -24.03 -15.82
CA ARG A 384 -13.98 -23.65 -16.86
C ARG A 384 -14.62 -22.98 -18.07
N GLN A 385 -15.80 -23.48 -18.49
CA GLN A 385 -16.48 -22.96 -19.68
C GLN A 385 -16.94 -21.52 -19.44
N ARG A 386 -17.58 -21.28 -18.29
CA ARG A 386 -17.99 -19.92 -17.91
C ARG A 386 -16.81 -18.98 -17.69
N GLY A 387 -15.69 -19.48 -17.16
CA GLY A 387 -14.45 -18.73 -17.05
C GLY A 387 -13.91 -18.27 -18.41
N TRP A 388 -13.87 -19.17 -19.40
CA TRP A 388 -13.50 -18.83 -20.78
C TRP A 388 -14.43 -17.78 -21.40
N ASP A 389 -15.74 -17.95 -21.22
CA ASP A 389 -16.74 -17.03 -21.79
C ASP A 389 -16.63 -15.64 -21.16
N LEU A 390 -16.42 -15.55 -19.84
CA LEU A 390 -16.23 -14.27 -19.15
C LEU A 390 -14.94 -13.56 -19.56
N MET A 391 -13.88 -14.29 -19.92
CA MET A 391 -12.64 -13.69 -20.40
C MET A 391 -12.80 -12.94 -21.74
N THR A 392 -13.78 -13.32 -22.57
CA THR A 392 -14.12 -12.51 -23.76
C THR A 392 -14.76 -11.18 -23.36
N GLU A 393 -15.51 -11.15 -22.26
CA GLU A 393 -16.02 -9.90 -21.68
C GLU A 393 -14.88 -9.04 -21.10
N VAL A 394 -13.90 -9.66 -20.44
CA VAL A 394 -12.68 -8.98 -19.94
C VAL A 394 -11.96 -8.25 -21.08
N VAL A 395 -11.70 -8.92 -22.20
CA VAL A 395 -11.04 -8.32 -23.37
C VAL A 395 -11.83 -7.13 -23.89
N ARG A 396 -13.16 -7.28 -24.04
CA ARG A 396 -14.03 -6.19 -24.49
C ARG A 396 -14.02 -5.01 -23.52
N ALA A 397 -14.08 -5.27 -22.21
CA ALA A 397 -14.03 -4.23 -21.19
C ALA A 397 -12.66 -3.53 -21.19
N SER A 398 -11.57 -4.28 -21.32
CA SER A 398 -10.22 -3.73 -21.41
C SER A 398 -10.02 -2.86 -22.64
N ASN A 399 -10.59 -3.23 -23.79
CA ASN A 399 -10.48 -2.45 -25.02
C ASN A 399 -11.29 -1.15 -25.01
N ASN A 400 -12.26 -1.05 -24.09
CA ASN A 400 -13.10 0.14 -23.89
C ASN A 400 -12.67 0.98 -22.67
N ALA A 401 -11.85 0.41 -21.78
CA ALA A 401 -11.29 1.13 -20.65
C ALA A 401 -10.27 2.17 -21.14
N ALA A 402 -10.07 3.22 -20.35
CA ALA A 402 -8.97 4.16 -20.57
C ALA A 402 -7.62 3.44 -20.64
N GLU A 403 -6.59 4.09 -21.19
CA GLU A 403 -5.23 3.55 -21.42
C GLU A 403 -4.53 3.02 -20.15
N ASP A 404 -5.14 3.18 -18.97
CA ASP A 404 -4.62 2.86 -17.64
C ASP A 404 -4.74 1.37 -17.24
N PHE A 405 -5.47 0.53 -18.00
CA PHE A 405 -5.53 -0.90 -17.67
C PHE A 405 -4.27 -1.64 -18.14
N SER A 406 -3.35 -1.90 -17.20
CA SER A 406 -2.09 -2.61 -17.48
C SER A 406 -2.22 -4.14 -17.44
N GLY A 407 -3.21 -4.66 -16.69
CA GLY A 407 -3.36 -6.08 -16.38
C GLY A 407 -2.60 -6.56 -15.12
N GLU A 408 -1.90 -5.67 -14.41
CA GLU A 408 -1.00 -5.99 -13.29
C GLU A 408 -1.18 -5.06 -12.07
N ASP A 409 -2.36 -4.47 -11.94
CA ASP A 409 -2.70 -3.52 -10.88
C ASP A 409 -3.80 -4.07 -9.96
N ALA A 410 -3.63 -5.31 -9.50
CA ALA A 410 -4.46 -5.97 -8.49
C ALA A 410 -4.34 -5.32 -7.11
N ARG A 411 -4.86 -4.11 -6.96
CA ARG A 411 -4.89 -3.41 -5.67
C ARG A 411 -6.32 -3.05 -5.32
N ILE A 412 -6.71 -3.42 -4.11
CA ILE A 412 -7.90 -2.87 -3.50
C ILE A 412 -7.46 -1.73 -2.60
N VAL A 413 -8.04 -0.55 -2.84
CA VAL A 413 -7.70 0.68 -2.12
C VAL A 413 -8.93 1.15 -1.35
N ALA A 414 -8.73 1.49 -0.08
CA ALA A 414 -9.58 2.39 0.66
C ALA A 414 -8.78 3.64 1.02
N SER A 415 -9.39 4.78 0.79
CA SER A 415 -8.85 6.06 1.23
C SER A 415 -9.90 6.79 2.06
N LEU A 416 -9.45 7.40 3.14
CA LEU A 416 -10.22 8.30 3.96
C LEU A 416 -9.43 9.59 4.10
N GLN A 417 -9.94 10.64 3.47
CA GLN A 417 -9.39 11.97 3.60
C GLN A 417 -10.27 12.80 4.53
N THR A 418 -9.65 13.35 5.56
CA THR A 418 -10.22 14.32 6.49
C THR A 418 -9.38 15.60 6.44
N LYS A 419 -9.80 16.64 7.17
CA LYS A 419 -9.01 17.87 7.25
C LYS A 419 -7.65 17.68 7.93
N THR A 420 -7.56 16.73 8.86
CA THR A 420 -6.38 16.56 9.73
C THR A 420 -5.61 15.25 9.48
N GLN A 421 -6.18 14.35 8.68
CA GLN A 421 -5.64 13.02 8.43
C GLN A 421 -6.03 12.51 7.04
N ASN A 422 -5.07 11.93 6.32
CA ASN A 422 -5.31 11.07 5.17
C ASN A 422 -4.87 9.65 5.52
N SER A 423 -5.81 8.70 5.47
CA SER A 423 -5.55 7.28 5.72
C SER A 423 -5.78 6.51 4.44
N MET A 424 -4.78 5.76 4.00
CA MET A 424 -4.89 4.89 2.84
C MET A 424 -4.56 3.46 3.25
N MET A 425 -5.51 2.55 3.04
CA MET A 425 -5.27 1.12 3.10
C MET A 425 -5.23 0.58 1.68
N THR A 426 -4.15 -0.09 1.33
CA THR A 426 -3.98 -0.80 0.07
C THR A 426 -3.58 -2.22 0.38
N TYR A 427 -4.15 -3.18 -0.33
CA TYR A 427 -3.68 -4.55 -0.29
C TYR A 427 -3.75 -5.16 -1.69
N THR A 428 -2.92 -6.18 -1.90
CA THR A 428 -2.83 -6.89 -3.18
C THR A 428 -3.90 -8.00 -3.23
N ALA A 429 -4.53 -8.13 -4.39
CA ALA A 429 -5.60 -9.10 -4.65
C ALA A 429 -5.30 -9.85 -5.95
N ASP A 430 -4.30 -10.74 -5.93
CA ASP A 430 -3.66 -11.35 -7.11
C ASP A 430 -4.65 -11.94 -8.13
N GLU A 431 -5.84 -12.35 -7.71
CA GLU A 431 -6.93 -12.81 -8.57
C GLU A 431 -7.42 -11.76 -9.58
N PHE A 432 -7.21 -10.48 -9.31
CA PHE A 432 -7.54 -9.35 -10.18
C PHE A 432 -6.52 -9.14 -11.32
N ASP A 433 -5.37 -9.83 -11.28
CA ASP A 433 -4.33 -9.69 -12.29
C ASP A 433 -4.47 -10.72 -13.44
N LEU A 434 -4.16 -10.27 -14.66
CA LEU A 434 -4.16 -11.11 -15.86
C LEU A 434 -3.22 -12.32 -15.79
N PRO A 435 -2.01 -12.25 -15.19
CA PRO A 435 -1.10 -13.37 -15.19
C PRO A 435 -1.66 -14.64 -14.55
N ARG A 436 -2.46 -14.53 -13.49
CA ARG A 436 -3.01 -15.72 -12.82
C ARG A 436 -3.94 -16.48 -13.76
N ILE A 437 -4.95 -15.81 -14.32
CA ILE A 437 -5.89 -16.45 -15.24
C ILE A 437 -5.21 -16.91 -16.53
N PHE A 438 -4.31 -16.11 -17.12
CA PHE A 438 -3.64 -16.53 -18.36
C PHE A 438 -2.72 -17.74 -18.20
N ARG A 439 -2.15 -17.98 -17.01
CA ARG A 439 -1.47 -19.25 -16.71
C ARG A 439 -2.45 -20.42 -16.70
N LEU A 440 -3.62 -20.26 -16.08
CA LEU A 440 -4.68 -21.29 -16.04
C LEU A 440 -5.22 -21.58 -17.44
N LEU A 441 -5.49 -20.55 -18.23
CA LEU A 441 -5.96 -20.67 -19.62
C LEU A 441 -4.93 -21.35 -20.51
N ALA A 442 -3.65 -21.00 -20.39
CA ALA A 442 -2.57 -21.66 -21.13
C ALA A 442 -2.40 -23.13 -20.73
N ALA A 443 -2.62 -23.44 -19.44
CA ALA A 443 -2.62 -24.81 -18.96
C ALA A 443 -3.72 -25.67 -19.58
N ASP A 444 -4.90 -25.08 -19.82
CA ASP A 444 -6.07 -25.74 -20.39
C ASP A 444 -6.05 -25.80 -21.93
N ASN A 445 -5.79 -24.67 -22.60
CA ASN A 445 -5.67 -24.58 -24.05
C ASN A 445 -4.76 -23.42 -24.49
N LEU A 446 -3.50 -23.75 -24.79
CA LEU A 446 -2.47 -22.79 -25.18
C LEU A 446 -2.85 -21.96 -26.40
N GLU A 447 -3.34 -22.58 -27.48
CA GLU A 447 -3.67 -21.88 -28.72
C GLU A 447 -4.80 -20.87 -28.50
N ARG A 448 -5.85 -21.28 -27.77
CA ARG A 448 -6.98 -20.40 -27.43
C ARG A 448 -6.54 -19.25 -26.53
N ALA A 449 -5.65 -19.50 -25.56
CA ALA A 449 -5.09 -18.46 -24.70
C ALA A 449 -4.27 -17.43 -25.50
N ILE A 450 -3.47 -17.87 -26.47
CA ILE A 450 -2.70 -16.97 -27.36
C ILE A 450 -3.63 -16.11 -28.21
N LEU A 451 -4.69 -16.70 -28.78
CA LEU A 451 -5.68 -15.94 -29.57
C LEU A 451 -6.36 -14.88 -28.71
N LEU A 452 -6.85 -15.27 -27.53
CA LEU A 452 -7.48 -14.35 -26.59
C LEU A 452 -6.53 -13.21 -26.16
N ALA A 453 -5.26 -13.51 -25.91
CA ALA A 453 -4.26 -12.49 -25.56
C ALA A 453 -4.03 -11.48 -26.70
N LYS A 454 -4.12 -11.91 -27.96
CA LYS A 454 -3.96 -11.02 -29.14
C LYS A 454 -5.14 -10.07 -29.32
N ASP A 455 -6.31 -10.40 -28.78
CA ASP A 455 -7.51 -9.58 -28.91
C ASP A 455 -7.51 -8.35 -27.99
N PHE A 456 -6.53 -8.22 -27.09
CA PHE A 456 -6.27 -6.98 -26.37
C PHE A 456 -5.67 -5.92 -27.31
N ASN A 457 -6.34 -4.77 -27.40
CA ASN A 457 -5.88 -3.61 -28.17
C ASN A 457 -4.72 -2.89 -27.46
N GLY A 458 -4.77 -2.83 -26.12
CA GLY A 458 -3.72 -2.21 -25.30
C GLY A 458 -2.44 -3.04 -25.30
N GLU A 459 -1.28 -2.39 -25.52
CA GLU A 459 0.00 -3.10 -25.54
C GLU A 459 0.35 -3.74 -24.19
N SER A 460 0.07 -3.04 -23.09
CA SER A 460 0.36 -3.53 -21.73
C SER A 460 -0.40 -4.81 -21.38
N PRO A 461 -1.75 -4.86 -21.40
CA PRO A 461 -2.48 -6.07 -21.02
C PRO A 461 -2.19 -7.24 -21.96
N ARG A 462 -1.98 -6.96 -23.26
CA ARG A 462 -1.53 -7.97 -24.24
C ARG A 462 -0.16 -8.55 -23.88
N ALA A 463 0.82 -7.71 -23.56
CA ALA A 463 2.16 -8.16 -23.20
C ALA A 463 2.14 -8.97 -21.90
N THR A 464 1.43 -8.49 -20.87
CA THR A 464 1.23 -9.21 -19.60
C THR A 464 0.62 -10.59 -19.82
N ALA A 465 -0.45 -10.69 -20.61
CA ALA A 465 -1.09 -11.97 -20.94
C ALA A 465 -0.12 -12.93 -21.67
N LEU A 466 0.60 -12.45 -22.69
CA LEU A 466 1.57 -13.27 -23.43
C LEU A 466 2.74 -13.73 -22.56
N ILE A 467 3.28 -12.86 -21.70
CA ILE A 467 4.35 -13.22 -20.76
C ILE A 467 3.86 -14.31 -19.81
N ALA A 468 2.64 -14.19 -19.28
CA ALA A 468 2.07 -15.19 -18.40
C ALA A 468 1.89 -16.56 -19.08
N ILE A 469 1.44 -16.56 -20.34
CA ILE A 469 1.34 -17.77 -21.17
C ILE A 469 2.73 -18.42 -21.35
N VAL A 470 3.74 -17.63 -21.72
CA VAL A 470 5.11 -18.13 -21.94
C VAL A 470 5.69 -18.71 -20.64
N ARG A 471 5.48 -18.05 -19.50
CA ARG A 471 5.91 -18.56 -18.19
C ARG A 471 5.27 -19.92 -17.88
N ALA A 472 3.96 -20.05 -18.06
CA ALA A 472 3.25 -21.31 -17.82
C ALA A 472 3.82 -22.47 -18.67
N GLU A 473 4.18 -22.21 -19.93
CA GLU A 473 4.75 -23.24 -20.82
C GLU A 473 6.22 -23.59 -20.49
N LEU A 474 7.01 -22.63 -20.02
CA LEU A 474 8.39 -22.89 -19.60
C LEU A 474 8.44 -23.67 -18.28
N GLU A 475 7.54 -23.37 -17.34
CA GLU A 475 7.44 -24.06 -16.04
C GLU A 475 6.99 -25.53 -16.18
N LYS A 476 6.26 -25.91 -17.23
CA LYS A 476 5.88 -27.31 -17.51
C LYS A 476 7.06 -28.20 -17.96
N LYS A 477 8.18 -27.62 -18.42
CA LYS A 477 9.28 -28.35 -19.08
C LYS A 477 10.38 -29.00 -18.21
N PRO A 478 10.50 -28.86 -16.87
CA PRO A 478 11.64 -29.43 -16.15
C PRO A 478 11.60 -30.95 -15.92
N GLU A 479 10.44 -31.63 -15.97
CA GLU A 479 10.37 -33.06 -15.62
C GLU A 479 10.72 -34.04 -16.75
N ALA A 480 10.74 -33.59 -18.01
CA ALA A 480 10.93 -34.49 -19.16
C ALA A 480 12.40 -34.84 -19.49
N LYS A 481 13.39 -34.32 -18.75
CA LYS A 481 14.82 -34.53 -19.03
C LYS A 481 15.58 -35.41 -18.03
N GLY A 482 14.91 -35.99 -17.03
CA GLY A 482 15.53 -36.85 -16.00
C GLY A 482 15.40 -38.36 -16.20
N LYS A 483 14.74 -38.84 -17.27
CA LYS A 483 14.62 -40.26 -17.60
C LYS A 483 15.15 -40.53 -19.01
N LYS A 484 16.45 -40.70 -19.13
CA LYS A 484 17.07 -41.47 -20.23
C LYS A 484 18.19 -42.33 -19.67
#